data_AF-A0A947CN14-F1
#
_entry.id   AF-A0A947CN14-F1
#
_cell.length_a   1.000
_cell.length_b   1.000
_cell.length_c   1.000
_cell.angle_alpha   90.00
_cell.angle_beta   90.00
_cell.angle_gamma   90.00
#
_symmetry.space_group_name_H-M   'P 1'
#
loop_
_entity.id
_entity.type
_entity.pdbx_description
1 polymer ?
#
loop_
_entity_poly.entity_id
_entity_poly.type
_entity_poly.pdbx_seq_one_letter_code
_entity_poly.pdbx_strand_id
1 'polypeptide(L)'
;MSDGSRGMWGSKLGFVLAASGSAIGLGNIVFFGANAYRFGGGAFYVPYFVALFALGIPMMIVEFGLGQTERKALPGAMNRTTGKKGEFIAWWSLLNAIFISMYYITILAWSASMMFKAFGPLYSDGAASVGPTFGSVLTSWLPAGLVVALWVANAVALSKGTATIERVVKVFVPLMWVFMFVLVARGLTLDNGAQGIWYLFTPNFDGIKSPSVWQGALSQMFFSLSLGLGTMTAYASYLPKKADVIANGTMVSFLNCTFEFVAGVAIFSILFAFTLHPGPDTGTLGMTLVVIPSGIASFPAAQAAFAFAFFFLLVIAGITSSISIIESPIAALRDKFGWTRGKCLAIIAIPGVIGSIMFSLPM
;
A
#
# COMPACT_ATOMS: atom_id res chain seq x y z
N MET A 1 5.64 28.61 -25.12
CA MET A 1 4.52 27.77 -24.62
C MET A 1 4.40 28.06 -23.13
N SER A 2 3.27 28.61 -22.70
CA SER A 2 3.08 29.15 -21.36
C SER A 2 3.36 28.09 -20.29
N ASP A 3 4.13 28.49 -19.28
CA ASP A 3 4.40 27.75 -18.05
C ASP A 3 3.11 27.68 -17.20
N GLY A 4 2.09 27.01 -17.73
CA GLY A 4 0.93 26.59 -16.96
C GLY A 4 1.41 25.57 -15.94
N SER A 5 1.83 26.07 -14.78
CA SER A 5 2.60 25.32 -13.78
C SER A 5 2.08 23.88 -13.63
N ARG A 6 3.00 22.91 -13.75
CA ARG A 6 2.76 21.45 -13.64
C ARG A 6 1.92 21.05 -12.41
N GLY A 7 1.83 21.93 -11.42
CA GLY A 7 1.45 21.67 -10.04
C GLY A 7 2.74 21.42 -9.26
N MET A 8 2.86 22.05 -8.09
CA MET A 8 3.92 21.75 -7.13
C MET A 8 3.28 21.27 -5.84
N TRP A 9 4.05 20.57 -5.01
CA TRP A 9 3.64 20.31 -3.64
C TRP A 9 3.53 21.64 -2.87
N GLY A 10 2.49 21.79 -2.07
CA GLY A 10 2.28 22.98 -1.24
C GLY A 10 3.26 23.06 -0.06
N SER A 11 3.87 21.94 0.32
CA SER A 11 4.85 21.87 1.41
C SER A 11 5.76 20.65 1.31
N LYS A 12 6.95 20.70 1.93
CA LYS A 12 7.84 19.54 2.11
C LYS A 12 7.12 18.40 2.83
N LEU A 13 6.38 18.72 3.88
CA LEU A 13 5.58 17.74 4.63
C LEU A 13 4.52 17.09 3.74
N GLY A 14 3.84 17.86 2.89
CA GLY A 14 2.86 17.34 1.94
C GLY A 14 3.46 16.31 0.98
N PHE A 15 4.64 16.59 0.44
CA PHE A 15 5.38 15.63 -0.40
C PHE A 15 5.75 14.36 0.38
N VAL A 16 6.33 14.51 1.57
CA VAL A 16 6.78 13.38 2.40
C VAL A 16 5.62 12.48 2.78
N LEU A 17 4.50 13.05 3.20
CA LEU A 17 3.28 12.30 3.50
C LEU A 17 2.69 11.64 2.26
N ALA A 18 2.73 12.29 1.09
CA ALA A 18 2.28 11.67 -0.15
C ALA A 18 3.15 10.48 -0.54
N ALA A 19 4.47 10.64 -0.53
CA ALA A 19 5.41 9.59 -0.87
C ALA A 19 5.39 8.44 0.16
N SER A 20 5.33 8.75 1.46
CA SER A 20 5.19 7.72 2.49
C SER A 20 3.83 7.04 2.43
N GLY A 21 2.73 7.76 2.18
CA GLY A 21 1.39 7.18 2.03
C GLY A 21 1.23 6.35 0.74
N SER A 22 2.08 6.61 -0.26
CA SER A 22 2.21 5.75 -1.44
C SER A 22 2.97 4.47 -1.13
N ALA A 23 4.01 4.53 -0.29
CA ALA A 23 4.79 3.37 0.09
C ALA A 23 4.03 2.52 1.11
N ILE A 24 3.33 3.15 2.05
CA ILE A 24 2.51 2.49 3.06
C ILE A 24 1.15 2.12 2.45
N GLY A 25 1.06 0.91 1.92
CA GLY A 25 -0.17 0.33 1.39
C GLY A 25 -0.77 -0.75 2.27
N LEU A 26 -1.78 -1.44 1.72
CA LEU A 26 -2.35 -2.66 2.32
C LEU A 26 -1.24 -3.67 2.63
N GLY A 27 -0.24 -3.76 1.75
CA GLY A 27 0.85 -4.69 1.90
C GLY A 27 1.71 -4.48 3.14
N ASN A 28 1.93 -3.24 3.56
CA ASN A 28 2.73 -2.93 4.74
C ASN A 28 2.06 -3.39 6.02
N ILE A 29 0.72 -3.39 6.04
CA ILE A 29 -0.05 -3.78 7.22
C ILE A 29 0.00 -5.29 7.43
N VAL A 30 -0.12 -6.09 6.35
CA VAL A 30 -0.32 -7.54 6.44
C VAL A 30 0.81 -8.38 5.81
N PHE A 31 1.42 -7.96 4.70
CA PHE A 31 2.46 -8.75 4.02
C PHE A 31 3.75 -8.79 4.82
N PHE A 32 4.17 -7.67 5.42
CA PHE A 32 5.41 -7.64 6.21
C PHE A 32 5.34 -8.69 7.33
N GLY A 33 4.25 -8.66 8.12
CA GLY A 33 4.07 -9.61 9.21
C GLY A 33 3.99 -11.06 8.73
N ALA A 34 3.20 -11.32 7.69
CA ALA A 34 3.10 -12.67 7.12
C ALA A 34 4.45 -13.19 6.59
N ASN A 35 5.24 -12.33 5.92
CA ASN A 35 6.56 -12.69 5.42
C ASN A 35 7.56 -12.91 6.55
N ALA A 36 7.58 -12.03 7.56
CA ALA A 36 8.39 -12.24 8.76
C ALA A 36 8.04 -13.58 9.43
N TYR A 37 6.76 -13.94 9.53
CA TYR A 37 6.33 -15.22 10.09
C TYR A 37 6.84 -16.40 9.26
N ARG A 38 6.63 -16.36 7.94
CA ARG A 38 7.02 -17.43 6.98
C ARG A 38 8.53 -17.62 6.88
N PHE A 39 9.31 -16.56 7.07
CA PHE A 39 10.76 -16.55 6.88
C PHE A 39 11.56 -16.57 8.20
N GLY A 40 10.95 -17.06 9.29
CA GLY A 40 11.67 -17.36 10.54
C GLY A 40 11.80 -16.20 11.51
N GLY A 41 10.80 -15.30 11.55
CA GLY A 41 10.67 -14.22 12.52
C GLY A 41 11.85 -13.26 12.47
N GLY A 42 12.59 -13.17 13.60
CA GLY A 42 13.73 -12.27 13.76
C GLY A 42 14.83 -12.44 12.71
N ALA A 43 14.93 -13.61 12.08
CA ALA A 43 15.90 -13.91 11.02
C ALA A 43 15.69 -13.06 9.76
N PHE A 44 14.44 -12.73 9.44
CA PHE A 44 14.06 -11.97 8.26
C PHE A 44 14.60 -10.53 8.28
N TYR A 45 14.86 -9.98 9.46
CA TYR A 45 15.30 -8.59 9.62
C TYR A 45 16.68 -8.33 9.02
N VAL A 46 17.62 -9.26 9.13
CA VAL A 46 18.98 -9.08 8.57
C VAL A 46 18.94 -8.86 7.05
N PRO A 47 18.40 -9.79 6.24
CA PRO A 47 18.30 -9.59 4.79
C PRO A 47 17.35 -8.43 4.43
N TYR A 48 16.33 -8.15 5.24
CA TYR A 48 15.46 -6.99 5.06
C TYR A 48 16.23 -5.67 5.20
N PHE A 49 17.06 -5.51 6.23
CA PHE A 49 17.89 -4.30 6.39
C PHE A 49 18.96 -4.20 5.31
N VAL A 50 19.58 -5.32 4.91
CA VAL A 50 20.49 -5.32 3.75
C VAL A 50 19.75 -4.84 2.50
N ALA A 51 18.54 -5.34 2.24
CA ALA A 51 17.71 -4.88 1.13
C ALA A 51 17.38 -3.38 1.25
N LEU A 52 17.06 -2.88 2.46
CA LEU A 52 16.77 -1.46 2.69
C LEU A 52 17.96 -0.57 2.33
N PHE A 53 19.14 -0.87 2.87
CA PHE A 53 20.32 -0.01 2.73
C PHE A 53 21.00 -0.16 1.37
N ALA A 54 21.06 -1.38 0.82
CA ALA A 54 21.75 -1.64 -0.45
C ALA A 54 20.87 -1.39 -1.68
N LEU A 55 19.54 -1.49 -1.54
CA LEU A 55 18.62 -1.41 -2.68
C LEU A 55 17.51 -0.36 -2.45
N GLY A 56 16.77 -0.45 -1.36
CA GLY A 56 15.59 0.38 -1.10
C GLY A 56 15.88 1.89 -1.11
N ILE A 57 16.76 2.35 -0.22
CA ILE A 57 17.14 3.77 -0.11
C ILE A 57 17.83 4.27 -1.38
N PRO A 58 18.87 3.58 -1.93
CA PRO A 58 19.51 4.03 -3.17
C PRO A 58 18.52 4.17 -4.34
N MET A 59 17.64 3.19 -4.54
CA MET A 59 16.65 3.24 -5.63
C MET A 59 15.62 4.34 -5.43
N MET A 60 15.16 4.57 -4.19
CA MET A 60 14.26 5.69 -3.87
C MET A 60 14.92 7.04 -4.23
N ILE A 61 16.19 7.21 -3.88
CA ILE A 61 16.96 8.42 -4.22
C ILE A 61 17.11 8.58 -5.73
N VAL A 62 17.37 7.49 -6.47
CA VAL A 62 17.48 7.51 -7.93
C VAL A 62 16.16 7.95 -8.57
N GLU A 63 15.03 7.37 -8.17
CA GLU A 63 13.72 7.76 -8.69
C GLU A 63 13.36 9.21 -8.37
N PHE A 64 13.62 9.64 -7.12
CA PHE A 64 13.40 11.02 -6.74
C PHE A 64 14.28 11.99 -7.52
N GLY A 65 15.57 11.67 -7.65
CA GLY A 65 16.52 12.46 -8.43
C GLY A 65 16.14 12.56 -9.89
N LEU A 66 15.74 11.45 -10.51
CA LEU A 66 15.28 11.40 -11.90
C LEU A 66 14.04 12.28 -12.11
N GLY A 67 13.03 12.13 -11.25
CA GLY A 67 11.80 12.92 -11.34
C GLY A 67 12.04 14.41 -11.15
N GLN A 68 12.78 14.78 -10.11
CA GLN A 68 13.09 16.16 -9.77
C GLN A 68 13.96 16.85 -10.83
N THR A 69 15.03 16.20 -11.28
CA THR A 69 15.99 16.77 -12.23
C THR A 69 15.32 17.03 -13.57
N GLU A 70 14.57 16.04 -14.07
CA GLU A 70 13.94 16.15 -15.38
C GLU A 70 12.62 16.92 -15.36
N ARG A 71 12.02 17.09 -14.18
CA ARG A 71 10.65 17.63 -13.99
C ARG A 71 9.63 16.93 -14.89
N LYS A 72 9.78 15.61 -15.03
CA LYS A 72 8.93 14.74 -15.84
C LYS A 72 8.64 13.45 -15.10
N ALA A 73 7.51 12.84 -15.41
CA ALA A 73 7.20 11.47 -15.01
C ALA A 73 8.13 10.47 -15.75
N LEU A 74 8.14 9.22 -15.29
CA LEU A 74 9.14 8.22 -15.66
C LEU A 74 9.43 8.12 -17.16
N PRO A 75 8.46 7.99 -18.09
CA PRO A 75 8.80 7.90 -19.52
C PRO A 75 9.47 9.15 -20.07
N GLY A 76 8.99 10.33 -19.67
CA GLY A 76 9.56 11.60 -20.09
C GLY A 76 10.97 11.83 -19.55
N ALA A 77 11.23 11.40 -18.31
CA ALA A 77 12.55 11.49 -17.68
C ALA A 77 13.54 10.47 -18.27
N MET A 78 13.10 9.24 -18.50
CA MET A 78 13.90 8.20 -19.15
C MET A 78 14.22 8.54 -20.61
N ASN A 79 13.31 9.17 -21.35
CA ASN A 79 13.57 9.66 -22.70
C ASN A 79 14.78 10.61 -22.74
N ARG A 80 14.88 11.53 -21.77
CA ARG A 80 15.96 12.51 -21.72
C ARG A 80 17.28 11.93 -21.25
N THR A 81 17.23 10.94 -20.36
CA THR A 81 18.43 10.32 -19.78
C THR A 81 19.03 9.23 -20.66
N THR A 82 18.17 8.42 -21.30
CA THR A 82 18.58 7.17 -22.00
C THR A 82 17.97 7.04 -23.40
N GLY A 83 17.31 8.09 -23.89
CA GLY A 83 16.72 8.12 -25.23
C GLY A 83 15.44 7.31 -25.38
N LYS A 84 15.04 7.08 -26.63
CA LYS A 84 13.75 6.42 -26.99
C LYS A 84 13.61 5.00 -26.43
N LYS A 85 14.72 4.26 -26.25
CA LYS A 85 14.70 2.89 -25.70
C LYS A 85 14.29 2.89 -24.22
N GLY A 86 14.83 3.79 -23.41
CA GLY A 86 14.42 3.89 -22.01
C GLY A 86 13.01 4.43 -21.83
N GLU A 87 12.57 5.35 -22.71
CA GLU A 87 11.17 5.77 -22.74
C GLU A 87 10.23 4.58 -22.97
N PHE A 88 10.55 3.69 -23.92
CA PHE A 88 9.75 2.50 -24.21
C PHE A 88 9.65 1.57 -22.99
N ILE A 89 10.76 1.32 -22.30
CA ILE A 89 10.78 0.51 -21.07
C ILE A 89 9.92 1.15 -19.96
N ALA A 90 10.00 2.48 -19.81
CA ALA A 90 9.22 3.19 -18.81
C ALA A 90 7.71 3.13 -19.07
N TRP A 91 7.27 3.16 -20.33
CA TRP A 91 5.86 2.96 -20.66
C TRP A 91 5.36 1.57 -20.28
N TRP A 92 6.21 0.55 -20.38
CA TRP A 92 5.87 -0.81 -19.94
C TRP A 92 5.69 -0.89 -18.41
N SER A 93 6.55 -0.22 -17.65
CA SER A 93 6.40 -0.10 -16.19
C SER A 93 5.07 0.56 -15.81
N LEU A 94 4.69 1.64 -16.48
CA LEU A 94 3.41 2.32 -16.23
C LEU A 94 2.20 1.48 -16.62
N LEU A 95 2.31 0.68 -17.69
CA LEU A 95 1.25 -0.26 -18.06
C LEU A 95 1.05 -1.31 -16.97
N ASN A 96 2.15 -1.83 -16.39
CA ASN A 96 2.09 -2.74 -15.26
C ASN A 96 1.42 -2.09 -14.04
N ALA A 97 1.76 -0.84 -13.73
CA ALA A 97 1.12 -0.08 -12.65
C ALA A 97 -0.41 0.05 -12.84
N ILE A 98 -0.88 0.24 -14.07
CA ILE A 98 -2.33 0.27 -14.38
C ILE A 98 -2.97 -1.08 -14.08
N PHE A 99 -2.38 -2.20 -14.52
CA PHE A 99 -2.91 -3.53 -14.18
C PHE A 99 -2.92 -3.81 -12.68
N ILE A 100 -1.88 -3.36 -11.96
CA ILE A 100 -1.83 -3.43 -10.49
C ILE A 100 -3.01 -2.70 -9.88
N SER A 101 -3.29 -1.48 -10.34
CA SER A 101 -4.42 -0.69 -9.81
C SER A 101 -5.76 -1.41 -9.95
N MET A 102 -5.95 -2.23 -11.00
CA MET A 102 -7.22 -2.92 -11.26
C MET A 102 -7.53 -3.96 -10.18
N TYR A 103 -6.65 -4.94 -9.96
CA TYR A 103 -6.90 -5.97 -8.94
C TYR A 103 -6.76 -5.39 -7.52
N TYR A 104 -5.90 -4.38 -7.34
CA TYR A 104 -5.69 -3.77 -6.03
C TYR A 104 -6.96 -3.08 -5.54
N ILE A 105 -7.65 -2.31 -6.39
CA ILE A 105 -8.91 -1.66 -6.04
C ILE A 105 -10.02 -2.70 -5.74
N THR A 106 -10.01 -3.85 -6.42
CA THR A 106 -10.93 -4.95 -6.09
C THR A 106 -10.68 -5.53 -4.70
N ILE A 107 -9.43 -5.70 -4.28
CA ILE A 107 -9.10 -6.13 -2.91
C ILE A 107 -9.58 -5.10 -1.88
N LEU A 108 -9.48 -3.81 -2.20
CA LEU A 108 -10.05 -2.74 -1.35
C LEU A 108 -11.58 -2.80 -1.31
N ALA A 109 -12.24 -3.15 -2.40
CA ALA A 109 -13.69 -3.32 -2.43
C ALA A 109 -14.15 -4.51 -1.57
N TRP A 110 -13.41 -5.62 -1.56
CA TRP A 110 -13.65 -6.73 -0.62
C TRP A 110 -13.42 -6.30 0.84
N SER A 111 -12.35 -5.56 1.11
CA SER A 111 -12.06 -5.03 2.45
C SER A 111 -13.16 -4.07 2.92
N ALA A 112 -13.64 -3.18 2.04
CA ALA A 112 -14.76 -2.29 2.30
C ALA A 112 -16.09 -3.06 2.48
N SER A 113 -16.30 -4.16 1.75
CA SER A 113 -17.47 -5.03 1.95
C SER A 113 -17.47 -5.64 3.35
N MET A 114 -16.31 -6.14 3.80
CA MET A 114 -16.15 -6.67 5.16
C MET A 114 -16.31 -5.58 6.22
N MET A 115 -15.82 -4.36 5.95
CA MET A 115 -16.01 -3.18 6.80
C MET A 115 -17.50 -2.90 7.06
N PHE A 116 -18.35 -2.89 6.03
CA PHE A 116 -19.79 -2.67 6.20
C PHE A 116 -20.48 -3.83 6.92
N LYS A 117 -20.01 -5.06 6.69
CA LYS A 117 -20.55 -6.25 7.35
C LYS A 117 -20.09 -6.41 8.80
N ALA A 118 -19.12 -5.62 9.28
CA ALA A 118 -18.63 -5.65 10.66
C ALA A 118 -19.73 -5.41 11.69
N PHE A 119 -20.69 -4.51 11.41
CA PHE A 119 -21.86 -4.24 12.25
C PHE A 119 -23.08 -5.11 11.90
N GLY A 120 -22.91 -6.11 11.03
CA GLY A 120 -23.95 -7.02 10.61
C GLY A 120 -23.51 -8.48 10.74
N PRO A 121 -23.45 -9.25 9.64
CA PRO A 121 -23.28 -10.70 9.72
C PRO A 121 -21.86 -11.17 10.08
N LEU A 122 -20.84 -10.29 10.08
CA LEU A 122 -19.45 -10.72 10.20
C LEU A 122 -19.18 -11.52 11.49
N TYR A 123 -19.84 -11.15 12.59
CA TYR A 123 -19.68 -11.76 13.91
C TYR A 123 -20.98 -12.35 14.48
N SER A 124 -21.95 -12.68 13.63
CA SER A 124 -23.23 -13.23 14.09
C SER A 124 -23.07 -14.58 14.80
N ASP A 125 -22.01 -15.33 14.49
CA ASP A 125 -21.65 -16.60 15.13
C ASP A 125 -20.15 -16.62 15.47
N GLY A 126 -19.66 -15.50 16.03
CA GLY A 126 -18.26 -15.34 16.40
C GLY A 126 -17.30 -15.54 15.22
N ALA A 127 -16.26 -16.36 15.40
CA ALA A 127 -15.27 -16.63 14.35
C ALA A 127 -15.83 -17.52 13.22
N ALA A 128 -16.83 -18.35 13.49
CA ALA A 128 -17.40 -19.28 12.51
C ALA A 128 -18.12 -18.56 11.37
N SER A 129 -18.64 -17.35 11.61
CA SER A 129 -19.29 -16.54 10.57
C SER A 129 -18.32 -15.81 9.63
N VAL A 130 -17.04 -15.67 9.97
CA VAL A 130 -16.09 -14.85 9.19
C VAL A 130 -15.83 -15.40 7.79
N GLY A 131 -15.48 -16.69 7.69
CA GLY A 131 -15.23 -17.37 6.41
C GLY A 131 -16.45 -17.36 5.48
N PRO A 132 -17.63 -17.83 5.95
CA PRO A 132 -18.88 -17.75 5.18
C PRO A 132 -19.26 -16.32 4.79
N THR A 133 -19.03 -15.34 5.67
CA THR A 133 -19.27 -13.93 5.35
C THR A 133 -18.40 -13.48 4.19
N PHE A 134 -17.10 -13.79 4.21
CA PHE A 134 -16.22 -13.47 3.09
C PHE A 134 -16.61 -14.22 1.81
N GLY A 135 -16.97 -15.50 1.91
CA GLY A 135 -17.52 -16.26 0.78
C GLY A 135 -18.73 -15.58 0.16
N SER A 136 -19.67 -15.08 0.98
CA SER A 136 -20.84 -14.34 0.50
C SER A 136 -20.49 -13.01 -0.19
N VAL A 137 -19.36 -12.38 0.18
CA VAL A 137 -18.88 -11.17 -0.49
C VAL A 137 -18.44 -11.50 -1.92
N LEU A 138 -17.72 -12.61 -2.10
CA LEU A 138 -17.21 -13.05 -3.40
C LEU A 138 -18.31 -13.39 -4.40
N THR A 139 -19.47 -13.84 -3.93
CA THR A 139 -20.63 -14.17 -4.78
C THR A 139 -21.64 -13.01 -4.90
N SER A 140 -21.32 -11.82 -4.40
CA SER A 140 -22.25 -10.67 -4.37
C SER A 140 -21.86 -9.58 -5.36
N TRP A 141 -22.84 -8.74 -5.74
CA TRP A 141 -22.59 -7.55 -6.56
C TRP A 141 -22.07 -6.34 -5.77
N LEU A 142 -21.99 -6.45 -4.43
CA LEU A 142 -21.54 -5.35 -3.57
C LEU A 142 -20.10 -4.91 -3.89
N PRO A 143 -19.11 -5.81 -4.04
CA PRO A 143 -17.76 -5.44 -4.47
C PRO A 143 -17.74 -4.64 -5.78
N ALA A 144 -18.54 -5.02 -6.79
CA ALA A 144 -18.58 -4.31 -8.07
C ALA A 144 -19.06 -2.85 -7.90
N GLY A 145 -20.06 -2.61 -7.06
CA GLY A 145 -20.51 -1.26 -6.72
C GLY A 145 -19.44 -0.46 -5.95
N LEU A 146 -18.75 -1.11 -5.01
CA LEU A 146 -17.68 -0.48 -4.23
C LEU A 146 -16.43 -0.18 -5.06
N VAL A 147 -16.10 -1.01 -6.06
CA VAL A 147 -15.05 -0.71 -7.05
C VAL A 147 -15.32 0.63 -7.72
N VAL A 148 -16.56 0.87 -8.18
CA VAL A 148 -16.94 2.15 -8.80
C VAL A 148 -16.76 3.29 -7.80
N ALA A 149 -17.24 3.14 -6.57
CA ALA A 149 -17.09 4.16 -5.52
C ALA A 149 -15.62 4.49 -5.22
N LEU A 150 -14.75 3.47 -5.16
CA LEU A 150 -13.31 3.62 -4.90
C LEU A 150 -12.58 4.30 -6.08
N TRP A 151 -12.95 4.00 -7.31
CA TRP A 151 -12.43 4.72 -8.48
C TRP A 151 -12.89 6.17 -8.51
N VAL A 152 -14.13 6.46 -8.15
CA VAL A 152 -14.62 7.83 -7.99
C VAL A 152 -13.84 8.56 -6.89
N ALA A 153 -13.58 7.92 -5.74
CA ALA A 153 -12.76 8.50 -4.68
C ALA A 153 -11.34 8.84 -5.16
N ASN A 154 -10.70 7.93 -5.91
CA ASN A 154 -9.40 8.19 -6.54
C ASN A 154 -9.48 9.35 -7.54
N ALA A 155 -10.50 9.38 -8.41
CA ALA A 155 -10.69 10.44 -9.40
C ALA A 155 -10.87 11.82 -8.74
N VAL A 156 -11.63 11.89 -7.64
CA VAL A 156 -11.79 13.11 -6.83
C VAL A 156 -10.46 13.54 -6.22
N ALA A 157 -9.71 12.61 -5.62
CA ALA A 157 -8.39 12.88 -5.03
C ALA A 157 -7.37 13.37 -6.06
N LEU A 158 -7.47 12.90 -7.32
CA LEU A 158 -6.56 13.25 -8.42
C LEU A 158 -7.00 14.48 -9.22
N SER A 159 -8.23 14.95 -9.04
CA SER A 159 -8.89 15.97 -9.89
C SER A 159 -8.08 17.27 -10.05
N LYS A 160 -7.39 17.73 -8.99
CA LYS A 160 -6.55 18.94 -9.01
C LYS A 160 -5.05 18.64 -8.82
N GLY A 161 -4.64 17.39 -9.02
CA GLY A 161 -3.24 16.95 -8.85
C GLY A 161 -2.75 17.10 -7.42
N THR A 162 -1.50 17.57 -7.26
CA THR A 162 -0.83 17.69 -5.95
C THR A 162 -1.68 18.43 -4.90
N ALA A 163 -2.46 19.43 -5.30
CA ALA A 163 -3.30 20.20 -4.38
C ALA A 163 -4.39 19.36 -3.68
N THR A 164 -5.04 18.43 -4.39
CA THR A 164 -6.05 17.53 -3.81
C THR A 164 -5.40 16.28 -3.20
N ILE A 165 -4.35 15.75 -3.83
CA ILE A 165 -3.58 14.62 -3.27
C ILE A 165 -3.06 15.00 -1.88
N GLU A 166 -2.43 16.17 -1.74
CA GLU A 166 -1.87 16.64 -0.47
C GLU A 166 -2.92 16.80 0.62
N ARG A 167 -4.14 17.26 0.28
CA ARG A 167 -5.25 17.36 1.25
C ARG A 167 -5.69 16.00 1.77
N VAL A 168 -5.76 15.00 0.89
CA VAL A 168 -6.15 13.64 1.26
C VAL A 168 -5.08 13.01 2.17
N VAL A 169 -3.82 13.02 1.74
CA VAL A 169 -2.74 12.32 2.47
C VAL A 169 -2.40 13.00 3.81
N LYS A 170 -2.59 14.32 3.93
CA LYS A 170 -2.44 15.04 5.21
C LYS A 170 -3.43 14.58 6.29
N VAL A 171 -4.54 13.97 5.90
CA VAL A 171 -5.50 13.39 6.83
C VAL A 171 -5.26 11.88 6.95
N PHE A 172 -5.22 11.17 5.83
CA PHE A 172 -5.22 9.71 5.84
C PHE A 172 -3.92 9.11 6.42
N VAL A 173 -2.75 9.66 6.09
CA VAL A 173 -1.48 9.09 6.54
C VAL A 173 -1.30 9.23 8.06
N PRO A 174 -1.49 10.42 8.69
CA PRO A 174 -1.46 10.50 10.15
C PRO A 174 -2.52 9.61 10.82
N LEU A 175 -3.71 9.52 10.23
CA LEU A 175 -4.77 8.67 10.76
C LEU A 175 -4.39 7.18 10.75
N MET A 176 -3.69 6.72 9.70
CA MET A 176 -3.15 5.36 9.65
C MET A 176 -2.16 5.07 10.79
N TRP A 177 -1.27 6.02 11.11
CA TRP A 177 -0.35 5.90 12.25
C TRP A 177 -1.10 5.82 13.59
N VAL A 178 -2.11 6.68 13.79
CA VAL A 178 -2.95 6.65 14.99
C VAL A 178 -3.63 5.29 15.14
N PHE A 179 -4.24 4.77 14.07
CA PHE A 179 -4.86 3.44 14.10
C PHE A 179 -3.85 2.33 14.38
N MET A 180 -2.65 2.39 13.80
CA MET A 180 -1.58 1.44 14.10
C MET A 180 -1.21 1.42 15.58
N PHE A 181 -1.00 2.58 16.20
CA PHE A 181 -0.67 2.63 17.62
C PHE A 181 -1.81 2.11 18.50
N VAL A 182 -3.07 2.37 18.13
CA VAL A 182 -4.24 1.80 18.84
C VAL A 182 -4.27 0.27 18.71
N LEU A 183 -4.02 -0.28 17.53
CA LEU A 183 -3.99 -1.74 17.33
C LEU A 183 -2.82 -2.39 18.08
N VAL A 184 -1.64 -1.78 18.10
CA VAL A 184 -0.52 -2.23 18.93
C VAL A 184 -0.93 -2.23 20.40
N ALA A 185 -1.40 -1.10 20.92
CA ALA A 185 -1.81 -0.99 22.32
C ALA A 185 -2.84 -2.06 22.68
N ARG A 186 -3.85 -2.27 21.82
CA ARG A 186 -4.85 -3.32 22.06
C ARG A 186 -4.23 -4.71 22.03
N GLY A 187 -3.41 -5.02 21.03
CA GLY A 187 -2.72 -6.30 20.89
C GLY A 187 -1.89 -6.66 22.12
N LEU A 188 -1.20 -5.69 22.71
CA LEU A 188 -0.36 -5.91 23.89
C LEU A 188 -1.13 -6.03 25.20
N THR A 189 -2.36 -5.51 25.26
CA THR A 189 -3.26 -5.69 26.42
C THR A 189 -4.00 -7.03 26.43
N LEU A 190 -3.91 -7.81 25.36
CA LEU A 190 -4.53 -9.13 25.29
C LEU A 190 -3.61 -10.18 25.90
N ASP A 191 -4.21 -11.19 26.54
CA ASP A 191 -3.48 -12.35 27.05
C ASP A 191 -2.69 -13.00 25.92
N ASN A 192 -1.43 -13.37 26.21
CA ASN A 192 -0.47 -13.93 25.25
C ASN A 192 -0.06 -13.01 24.08
N GLY A 193 -0.59 -11.78 23.96
CA GLY A 193 -0.23 -10.87 22.87
C GLY A 193 1.25 -10.51 22.83
N ALA A 194 1.89 -10.36 24.00
CA ALA A 194 3.33 -10.11 24.09
C ALA A 194 4.19 -11.26 23.53
N GLN A 195 3.68 -12.50 23.48
CA GLN A 195 4.41 -13.63 22.89
C GLN A 195 4.61 -13.44 21.38
N GLY A 196 3.68 -12.76 20.70
CA GLY A 196 3.81 -12.42 19.29
C GLY A 196 5.00 -11.50 19.02
N ILE A 197 5.28 -10.55 19.92
CA ILE A 197 6.49 -9.72 19.85
C ILE A 197 7.74 -10.58 19.99
N TRP A 198 7.77 -11.46 21.01
CA TRP A 198 8.92 -12.31 21.24
C TRP A 198 9.22 -13.17 20.01
N TYR A 199 8.20 -13.77 19.39
CA TYR A 199 8.39 -14.52 18.15
C TYR A 199 8.90 -13.63 17.01
N LEU A 200 8.29 -12.45 16.83
CA LEU A 200 8.66 -11.52 15.75
C LEU A 200 10.14 -11.13 15.82
N PHE A 201 10.68 -10.89 17.01
CA PHE A 201 12.05 -10.39 17.19
C PHE A 201 13.07 -11.45 17.62
N THR A 202 12.66 -12.69 17.94
CA THR A 202 13.61 -13.77 18.25
C THR A 202 14.23 -14.29 16.96
N PRO A 203 15.55 -14.15 16.75
CA PRO A 203 16.17 -14.56 15.50
C PRO A 203 16.35 -16.07 15.43
N ASN A 204 15.79 -16.69 14.38
CA ASN A 204 16.15 -18.04 13.98
C ASN A 204 17.25 -18.01 12.90
N PHE A 205 18.52 -18.00 13.33
CA PHE A 205 19.66 -17.86 12.41
C PHE A 205 19.79 -18.97 11.36
N ASP A 206 19.16 -20.13 11.55
CA ASP A 206 19.12 -21.16 10.51
C ASP A 206 18.29 -20.73 9.30
N GLY A 207 17.26 -19.90 9.49
CA GLY A 207 16.46 -19.32 8.41
C GLY A 207 17.29 -18.46 7.45
N ILE A 208 18.32 -17.77 7.96
CA ILE A 208 19.18 -16.89 7.14
C ILE A 208 19.96 -17.66 6.07
N LYS A 209 20.24 -18.95 6.30
CA LYS A 209 20.93 -19.81 5.33
C LYS A 209 20.07 -20.11 4.11
N SER A 210 18.75 -19.95 4.21
CA SER A 210 17.83 -20.24 3.12
C SER A 210 17.82 -19.10 2.09
N PRO A 211 18.10 -19.38 0.80
CA PRO A 211 17.98 -18.38 -0.26
C PRO A 211 16.57 -17.77 -0.40
N SER A 212 15.53 -18.52 -0.03
CA SER A 212 14.15 -18.04 -0.11
C SER A 212 13.87 -16.87 0.85
N VAL A 213 14.57 -16.80 1.99
CA VAL A 213 14.45 -15.70 2.96
C VAL A 213 15.02 -14.40 2.37
N TRP A 214 16.16 -14.48 1.70
CA TRP A 214 16.78 -13.34 1.01
C TRP A 214 15.93 -12.88 -0.18
N GLN A 215 15.43 -13.81 -0.98
CA GLN A 215 14.52 -13.49 -2.08
C GLN A 215 13.26 -12.80 -1.57
N GLY A 216 12.67 -13.31 -0.49
CA GLY A 216 11.49 -12.72 0.15
C GLY A 216 11.75 -11.30 0.66
N ALA A 217 12.89 -11.08 1.33
CA ALA A 217 13.28 -9.77 1.86
C ALA A 217 13.54 -8.73 0.75
N LEU A 218 14.26 -9.10 -0.30
CA LEU A 218 14.51 -8.23 -1.46
C LEU A 218 13.21 -7.88 -2.18
N SER A 219 12.33 -8.87 -2.38
CA SER A 219 11.02 -8.65 -3.01
C SER A 219 10.14 -7.74 -2.15
N GLN A 220 10.08 -7.98 -0.84
CA GLN A 220 9.35 -7.13 0.12
C GLN A 220 9.83 -5.67 -0.01
N MET A 221 11.14 -5.43 0.02
CA MET A 221 11.69 -4.08 -0.04
C MET A 221 11.32 -3.35 -1.34
N PHE A 222 11.43 -4.05 -2.48
CA PHE A 222 11.13 -3.47 -3.79
C PHE A 222 9.64 -3.09 -3.92
N PHE A 223 8.73 -4.00 -3.56
CA PHE A 223 7.30 -3.77 -3.67
C PHE A 223 6.76 -2.83 -2.60
N SER A 224 7.28 -2.91 -1.37
CA SER A 224 6.88 -2.05 -0.25
C SER A 224 7.18 -0.57 -0.52
N LEU A 225 8.35 -0.27 -1.08
CA LEU A 225 8.70 1.10 -1.45
C LEU A 225 8.11 1.56 -2.79
N SER A 226 7.29 0.73 -3.45
CA SER A 226 6.69 1.01 -4.77
C SER A 226 7.73 1.36 -5.85
N LEU A 227 8.91 0.75 -5.78
CA LEU A 227 10.02 1.05 -6.69
C LEU A 227 9.75 0.47 -8.09
N GLY A 228 10.25 1.16 -9.11
CA GLY A 228 10.16 0.76 -10.51
C GLY A 228 8.80 0.99 -11.18
N LEU A 229 7.78 1.48 -10.46
CA LEU A 229 6.44 1.79 -11.01
C LEU A 229 6.31 3.24 -11.53
N GLY A 230 7.35 4.05 -11.34
CA GLY A 230 7.37 5.46 -11.73
C GLY A 230 6.52 6.38 -10.86
N THR A 231 5.90 5.87 -9.79
CA THR A 231 5.11 6.63 -8.82
C THR A 231 5.98 7.65 -8.09
N MET A 232 7.12 7.19 -7.58
CA MET A 232 8.10 8.02 -6.87
C MET A 232 8.73 9.06 -7.80
N THR A 233 9.08 8.64 -9.02
CA THR A 233 9.53 9.56 -10.08
C THR A 233 8.45 10.63 -10.41
N ALA A 234 7.18 10.25 -10.56
CA ALA A 234 6.10 11.18 -10.82
C ALA A 234 5.89 12.18 -9.66
N TYR A 235 5.89 11.72 -8.42
CA TYR A 235 5.75 12.58 -7.25
C TYR A 235 6.92 13.55 -7.09
N ALA A 236 8.15 13.07 -7.31
CA ALA A 236 9.34 13.91 -7.26
C ALA A 236 9.40 14.93 -8.41
N SER A 237 8.74 14.67 -9.55
CA SER A 237 8.64 15.64 -10.65
C SER A 237 7.92 16.95 -10.30
N TYR A 238 7.18 16.97 -9.18
CA TYR A 238 6.50 18.13 -8.63
C TYR A 238 7.30 18.87 -7.54
N LEU A 239 8.53 18.43 -7.24
CA LEU A 239 9.41 19.10 -6.29
C LEU A 239 10.10 20.33 -6.89
N PRO A 240 10.44 21.35 -6.07
CA PRO A 240 11.38 22.39 -6.46
C PRO A 240 12.74 21.80 -6.85
N LYS A 241 13.46 22.44 -7.78
CA LYS A 241 14.80 22.03 -8.23
C LYS A 241 15.86 21.95 -7.12
N LYS A 242 15.67 22.68 -6.01
CA LYS A 242 16.59 22.72 -4.86
C LYS A 242 16.17 21.81 -3.70
N ALA A 243 15.12 21.01 -3.86
CA ALA A 243 14.69 20.10 -2.80
C ALA A 243 15.75 19.01 -2.56
N ASP A 244 15.97 18.66 -1.31
CA ASP A 244 16.91 17.62 -0.93
C ASP A 244 16.28 16.23 -1.13
N VAL A 245 16.55 15.62 -2.28
CA VAL A 245 16.03 14.28 -2.63
C VAL A 245 16.69 13.16 -1.85
N ILE A 246 17.91 13.35 -1.35
CA ILE A 246 18.60 12.35 -0.52
C ILE A 246 17.89 12.27 0.82
N ALA A 247 17.81 13.40 1.54
CA ALA A 247 17.16 13.43 2.85
C ALA A 247 15.68 13.03 2.76
N ASN A 248 14.96 13.49 1.73
CA ASN A 248 13.56 13.10 1.55
C ASN A 248 13.40 11.61 1.21
N GLY A 249 14.22 11.07 0.31
CA GLY A 249 14.19 9.65 -0.07
C GLY A 249 14.47 8.75 1.12
N THR A 250 15.54 9.04 1.86
CA THR A 250 15.89 8.32 3.09
C THR A 250 14.78 8.39 4.14
N MET A 251 14.20 9.57 4.37
CA MET A 251 13.12 9.74 5.34
C MET A 251 11.85 8.95 4.94
N VAL A 252 11.46 8.99 3.68
CA VAL A 252 10.30 8.21 3.18
C VAL A 252 10.54 6.71 3.33
N SER A 253 11.73 6.22 2.98
CA SER A 253 12.08 4.81 3.17
C SER A 253 12.02 4.40 4.64
N PHE A 254 12.57 5.18 5.56
CA PHE A 254 12.49 4.88 7.00
C PHE A 254 11.08 4.96 7.56
N LEU A 255 10.27 5.95 7.14
CA LEU A 255 8.86 6.04 7.56
C LEU A 255 8.09 4.80 7.13
N ASN A 256 8.31 4.33 5.90
CA ASN A 256 7.71 3.12 5.38
C ASN A 256 8.09 1.87 6.21
N CYS A 257 9.39 1.63 6.40
CA CYS A 257 9.89 0.47 7.14
C CYS A 257 9.46 0.51 8.62
N THR A 258 9.46 1.70 9.23
CA THR A 258 8.98 1.86 10.61
C THR A 258 7.50 1.54 10.71
N PHE A 259 6.69 1.97 9.75
CA PHE A 259 5.27 1.62 9.71
C PHE A 259 5.09 0.10 9.57
N GLU A 260 5.85 -0.57 8.71
CA GLU A 260 5.83 -2.04 8.56
C GLU A 260 6.16 -2.74 9.89
N PHE A 261 7.14 -2.24 10.63
CA PHE A 261 7.50 -2.82 11.93
C PHE A 261 6.40 -2.64 12.97
N VAL A 262 5.81 -1.44 13.05
CA VAL A 262 4.68 -1.17 13.94
C VAL A 262 3.48 -2.04 13.57
N ALA A 263 3.17 -2.17 12.28
CA ALA A 263 2.11 -3.04 11.80
C ALA A 263 2.41 -4.52 12.09
N GLY A 264 3.65 -4.97 11.89
CA GLY A 264 4.12 -6.29 12.25
C GLY A 264 3.86 -6.59 13.73
N VAL A 265 4.22 -5.67 14.63
CA VAL A 265 3.92 -5.80 16.07
C VAL A 265 2.41 -5.92 16.31
N ALA A 266 1.59 -5.08 15.68
CA ALA A 266 0.14 -5.14 15.84
C ALA A 266 -0.44 -6.49 15.39
N ILE A 267 -0.09 -6.95 14.19
CA ILE A 267 -0.59 -8.21 13.62
C ILE A 267 -0.12 -9.41 14.43
N PHE A 268 1.17 -9.50 14.77
CA PHE A 268 1.70 -10.62 15.56
C PHE A 268 1.09 -10.70 16.96
N SER A 269 0.91 -9.55 17.62
CA SER A 269 0.29 -9.52 18.95
C SER A 269 -1.13 -10.08 18.90
N ILE A 270 -1.90 -9.73 17.87
CA ILE A 270 -3.26 -10.26 17.67
C ILE A 270 -3.23 -11.76 17.32
N LEU A 271 -2.37 -12.19 16.39
CA LEU A 271 -2.30 -13.59 15.99
C LEU A 271 -1.98 -14.51 17.18
N PHE A 272 -0.99 -14.13 18.00
CA PHE A 272 -0.58 -14.93 19.16
C PHE A 272 -1.59 -14.86 20.31
N ALA A 273 -2.22 -13.71 20.55
CA ALA A 273 -3.25 -13.58 21.57
C ALA A 273 -4.41 -14.58 21.39
N PHE A 274 -4.72 -14.94 20.15
CA PHE A 274 -5.80 -15.88 19.82
C PHE A 274 -5.30 -17.22 19.28
N THR A 275 -4.01 -17.53 19.48
CA THR A 275 -3.40 -18.80 19.01
C THR A 275 -3.67 -19.10 17.54
N LEU A 276 -3.75 -18.05 16.73
CA LEU A 276 -3.94 -18.16 15.29
C LEU A 276 -2.61 -18.56 14.67
N HIS A 277 -2.53 -19.83 14.29
CA HIS A 277 -1.40 -20.36 13.53
C HIS A 277 -1.77 -20.34 12.05
N PRO A 278 -1.43 -19.27 11.30
CA PRO A 278 -1.62 -19.30 9.87
C PRO A 278 -0.79 -20.44 9.29
N GLY A 279 -1.45 -21.28 8.49
CA GLY A 279 -0.77 -22.38 7.82
C GLY A 279 0.28 -21.84 6.84
N PRO A 280 1.28 -22.67 6.47
CA PRO A 280 2.33 -22.26 5.52
C PRO A 280 1.77 -21.79 4.16
N ASP A 281 0.57 -22.24 3.80
CA ASP A 281 -0.15 -21.91 2.56
C ASP A 281 -1.19 -20.80 2.71
N THR A 282 -1.36 -20.22 3.91
CA THR A 282 -2.31 -19.12 4.10
C THR A 282 -1.79 -17.88 3.39
N GLY A 283 -2.28 -17.68 2.15
CA GLY A 283 -2.01 -16.48 1.37
C GLY A 283 -2.54 -15.24 2.08
N THR A 284 -1.96 -14.09 1.75
CA THR A 284 -2.21 -12.85 2.51
C THR A 284 -3.63 -12.34 2.41
N LEU A 285 -4.36 -12.63 1.32
CA LEU A 285 -5.78 -12.33 1.25
C LEU A 285 -6.55 -13.10 2.32
N GLY A 286 -6.24 -14.39 2.51
CA GLY A 286 -6.79 -15.18 3.61
C GLY A 286 -6.38 -14.64 4.98
N MET A 287 -5.13 -14.21 5.14
CA MET A 287 -4.68 -13.55 6.38
C MET A 287 -5.52 -12.31 6.70
N THR A 288 -5.75 -11.46 5.71
CA THR A 288 -6.38 -10.14 5.86
C THR A 288 -7.89 -10.24 6.04
N LEU A 289 -8.55 -11.09 5.25
CA LEU A 289 -10.01 -11.12 5.13
C LEU A 289 -10.63 -12.25 5.97
N VAL A 290 -9.84 -13.21 6.46
CA VAL A 290 -10.34 -14.35 7.24
C VAL A 290 -9.60 -14.49 8.58
N VAL A 291 -8.28 -14.65 8.59
CA VAL A 291 -7.54 -14.98 9.83
C VAL A 291 -7.59 -13.84 10.85
N ILE A 292 -7.19 -12.62 10.46
CA ILE A 292 -7.19 -11.47 11.38
C ILE A 292 -8.60 -11.16 11.89
N PRO A 293 -9.65 -11.08 11.04
CA PRO A 293 -11.01 -10.88 11.51
C PRO A 293 -11.52 -11.99 12.42
N SER A 294 -11.10 -13.25 12.21
CA SER A 294 -11.41 -14.36 13.12
C SER A 294 -10.78 -14.16 14.50
N GLY A 295 -9.57 -13.61 14.58
CA GLY A 295 -8.96 -13.21 15.85
C GLY A 295 -9.71 -12.08 16.54
N ILE A 296 -10.18 -11.10 15.77
CA ILE A 296 -11.02 -10.02 16.32
C ILE A 296 -12.33 -10.56 16.91
N ALA A 297 -12.89 -11.64 16.34
CA ALA A 297 -14.10 -12.27 16.88
C ALA A 297 -13.93 -12.78 18.33
N SER A 298 -12.69 -13.11 18.71
CA SER A 298 -12.34 -13.57 20.06
C SER A 298 -12.17 -12.42 21.07
N PHE A 299 -12.33 -11.16 20.66
CA PHE A 299 -12.30 -10.05 21.61
C PHE A 299 -13.51 -10.13 22.55
N PRO A 300 -13.36 -9.79 23.84
CA PRO A 300 -14.46 -9.88 24.82
C PRO A 300 -15.60 -8.88 24.54
N ALA A 301 -15.30 -7.76 23.87
CA ALA A 301 -16.27 -6.75 23.49
C ALA A 301 -15.79 -5.95 22.28
N ALA A 302 -16.72 -5.22 21.66
CA ALA A 302 -16.47 -4.27 20.57
C ALA A 302 -15.84 -4.89 19.30
N GLN A 303 -16.05 -6.19 19.03
CA GLN A 303 -15.47 -6.87 17.86
C GLN A 303 -15.85 -6.15 16.55
N ALA A 304 -17.13 -5.78 16.42
CA ALA A 304 -17.64 -5.02 15.28
C ALA A 304 -16.91 -3.69 15.07
N ALA A 305 -16.71 -2.91 16.13
CA ALA A 305 -16.03 -1.61 16.05
C ALA A 305 -14.54 -1.76 15.70
N PHE A 306 -13.86 -2.75 16.28
CA PHE A 306 -12.47 -3.05 15.98
C PHE A 306 -12.28 -3.54 14.53
N ALA A 307 -13.15 -4.42 14.05
CA ALA A 307 -13.11 -4.88 12.66
C ALA A 307 -13.41 -3.76 11.67
N PHE A 308 -14.41 -2.91 11.98
CA PHE A 308 -14.67 -1.72 11.18
C PHE A 308 -13.43 -0.83 11.10
N ALA A 309 -12.78 -0.54 12.24
CA ALA A 309 -11.56 0.26 12.28
C ALA A 309 -10.41 -0.38 11.49
N PHE A 310 -10.22 -1.70 11.62
CA PHE A 310 -9.20 -2.46 10.89
C PHE A 310 -9.42 -2.40 9.37
N PHE A 311 -10.62 -2.70 8.90
CA PHE A 311 -10.91 -2.64 7.46
C PHE A 311 -10.93 -1.21 6.93
N PHE A 312 -11.37 -0.23 7.73
CA PHE A 312 -11.31 1.17 7.37
C PHE A 312 -9.87 1.63 7.17
N LEU A 313 -8.97 1.27 8.08
CA LEU A 313 -7.53 1.46 7.95
C LEU A 313 -6.98 0.85 6.65
N LEU A 314 -7.36 -0.40 6.33
CA LEU A 314 -6.94 -1.05 5.08
C LEU A 314 -7.43 -0.29 3.84
N VAL A 315 -8.68 0.20 3.87
CA VAL A 315 -9.27 0.99 2.77
C VAL A 315 -8.53 2.32 2.61
N ILE A 316 -8.24 3.06 3.68
CA ILE A 316 -7.52 4.34 3.56
C ILE A 316 -6.07 4.15 3.11
N ALA A 317 -5.35 3.14 3.63
CA ALA A 317 -3.99 2.78 3.20
C ALA A 317 -3.97 2.34 1.73
N GLY A 318 -5.02 1.61 1.34
CA GLY A 318 -5.33 1.27 -0.03
C GLY A 318 -5.45 2.50 -0.93
N ILE A 319 -6.34 3.41 -0.57
CA ILE A 319 -6.64 4.60 -1.36
C ILE A 319 -5.40 5.50 -1.52
N THR A 320 -4.61 5.72 -0.46
CA THR A 320 -3.38 6.54 -0.57
C THR A 320 -2.38 5.94 -1.55
N SER A 321 -2.26 4.61 -1.58
CA SER A 321 -1.41 3.90 -2.54
C SER A 321 -1.98 3.91 -3.96
N SER A 322 -3.29 3.70 -4.14
CA SER A 322 -3.89 3.71 -5.48
C SER A 322 -3.81 5.10 -6.12
N ILE A 323 -3.92 6.18 -5.33
CA ILE A 323 -3.75 7.55 -5.81
C ILE A 323 -2.38 7.73 -6.47
N SER A 324 -1.29 7.25 -5.88
CA SER A 324 0.05 7.40 -6.46
C SER A 324 0.25 6.54 -7.72
N ILE A 325 -0.24 5.30 -7.69
CA ILE A 325 -0.20 4.37 -8.83
C ILE A 325 -0.92 4.96 -10.04
N ILE A 326 -2.09 5.56 -9.84
CA ILE A 326 -2.90 6.15 -10.93
C ILE A 326 -2.33 7.52 -11.36
N GLU A 327 -1.75 8.30 -10.45
CA GLU A 327 -1.12 9.59 -10.79
C GLU A 327 0.09 9.42 -11.72
N SER A 328 0.86 8.34 -11.58
CA SER A 328 2.04 8.05 -12.41
C SER A 328 1.74 8.09 -13.94
N PRO A 329 0.79 7.29 -14.47
CA PRO A 329 0.44 7.34 -15.88
C PRO A 329 -0.28 8.63 -16.28
N ILE A 330 -1.06 9.26 -15.40
CA ILE A 330 -1.67 10.57 -15.68
C ILE A 330 -0.57 11.62 -15.92
N ALA A 331 0.44 11.68 -15.06
CA ALA A 331 1.55 12.59 -15.18
C ALA A 331 2.34 12.35 -16.47
N ALA A 332 2.59 11.08 -16.82
CA ALA A 332 3.30 10.73 -18.05
C ALA A 332 2.54 11.09 -19.34
N LEU A 333 1.23 10.84 -19.38
CA LEU A 333 0.40 11.22 -20.54
C LEU A 333 0.37 12.74 -20.74
N ARG A 334 0.28 13.50 -19.64
CA ARG A 334 0.35 14.97 -19.70
C ARG A 334 1.71 15.44 -20.21
N ASP A 335 2.79 14.83 -19.78
CA ASP A 335 4.16 15.19 -20.20
C ASP A 335 4.45 14.88 -21.66
N LYS A 336 3.88 13.80 -22.17
CA LYS A 336 4.09 13.34 -23.54
C LYS A 336 3.22 14.10 -24.54
N PHE A 337 1.95 14.32 -24.21
CA PHE A 337 0.94 14.78 -25.16
C PHE A 337 0.38 16.17 -24.86
N GLY A 338 0.72 16.79 -23.73
CA GLY A 338 0.20 18.09 -23.33
C GLY A 338 -1.31 18.09 -23.05
N TRP A 339 -1.91 16.91 -22.83
CA TRP A 339 -3.35 16.78 -22.60
C TRP A 339 -3.79 17.35 -21.25
N THR A 340 -5.08 17.71 -21.18
CA THR A 340 -5.70 18.16 -19.93
C THR A 340 -5.73 17.02 -18.91
N ARG A 341 -5.63 17.35 -17.62
CA ARG A 341 -5.67 16.34 -16.54
C ARG A 341 -6.96 15.53 -16.58
N GLY A 342 -8.11 16.17 -16.81
CA GLY A 342 -9.39 15.47 -16.90
C GLY A 342 -9.42 14.42 -18.02
N LYS A 343 -8.84 14.73 -19.19
CA LYS A 343 -8.71 13.76 -20.29
C LYS A 343 -7.81 12.59 -19.90
N CYS A 344 -6.63 12.85 -19.33
CA CYS A 344 -5.73 11.80 -18.89
C CYS A 344 -6.34 10.92 -17.79
N LEU A 345 -7.02 11.55 -16.82
CA LEU A 345 -7.72 10.84 -15.74
C LEU A 345 -8.81 9.93 -16.31
N ALA A 346 -9.62 10.39 -17.27
CA ALA A 346 -10.65 9.56 -17.91
C ALA A 346 -10.04 8.37 -18.68
N ILE A 347 -8.94 8.60 -19.42
CA ILE A 347 -8.23 7.56 -20.17
C ILE A 347 -7.68 6.45 -19.26
N ILE A 348 -7.29 6.77 -18.04
CA ILE A 348 -6.78 5.79 -17.07
C ILE A 348 -7.92 5.17 -16.25
N ALA A 349 -8.84 5.98 -15.75
CA ALA A 349 -9.88 5.55 -14.83
C ALA A 349 -10.95 4.70 -15.52
N ILE A 350 -11.36 4.99 -16.76
CA ILE A 350 -12.42 4.21 -17.44
C ILE A 350 -11.99 2.75 -17.67
N PRO A 351 -10.84 2.46 -18.31
CA PRO A 351 -10.34 1.09 -18.42
C PRO A 351 -10.04 0.47 -17.05
N GLY A 352 -9.56 1.28 -16.10
CA GLY A 352 -9.31 0.87 -14.72
C GLY A 352 -10.57 0.34 -14.03
N VAL A 353 -11.68 1.07 -14.11
CA VAL A 353 -12.99 0.67 -13.58
C VAL A 353 -13.46 -0.62 -14.23
N ILE A 354 -13.44 -0.69 -15.57
CA ILE A 354 -13.89 -1.89 -16.30
C ILE A 354 -13.07 -3.10 -15.88
N GLY A 355 -11.74 -2.99 -15.89
CA GLY A 355 -10.85 -4.09 -15.49
C GLY A 355 -11.03 -4.50 -14.04
N SER A 356 -11.19 -3.54 -13.12
CA SER A 356 -11.45 -3.83 -11.69
C SER A 356 -12.78 -4.54 -11.50
N ILE A 357 -13.82 -4.12 -12.23
CA ILE A 357 -15.14 -4.76 -12.17
C ILE A 357 -15.03 -6.23 -12.57
N MET A 358 -14.27 -6.55 -13.63
CA MET A 358 -14.07 -7.94 -14.07
C MET A 358 -13.49 -8.83 -12.96
N PHE A 359 -12.61 -8.30 -12.11
CA PHE A 359 -12.08 -9.03 -10.94
C PHE A 359 -13.06 -9.15 -9.77
N SER A 360 -14.11 -8.32 -9.75
CA SER A 360 -15.08 -8.20 -8.64
C SER A 360 -16.44 -8.83 -8.93
N LEU A 361 -16.62 -9.40 -10.12
CA LEU A 361 -17.87 -10.07 -10.50
C LEU A 361 -18.12 -11.26 -9.56
N PRO A 362 -19.39 -11.58 -9.27
CA PRO A 362 -19.75 -12.79 -8.56
C PRO A 362 -19.12 -14.02 -9.24
N MET A 363 -18.30 -14.76 -8.49
CA MET A 363 -17.65 -16.00 -8.93
C MET A 363 -18.34 -17.23 -8.37
#